data_AF-A0A3N5FDZ1-F1
#
_entry.id   AF-A0A3N5FDZ1-F1
#
_cell.length_a   1.000
_cell.length_b   1.000
_cell.length_c   1.000
_cell.angle_alpha   90.00
_cell.angle_beta   90.00
_cell.angle_gamma   90.00
#
_symmetry.space_group_name_H-M   'P 1'
#
loop_
_entity.id
_entity.type
_entity.pdbx_description
1 polymer ?
#
loop_
_entity_poly.entity_id
_entity_poly.type
_entity_poly.pdbx_seq_one_letter_code
_entity_poly.pdbx_strand_id
1 'polypeptide(L)' 'MAILCEGQNVRHNKKAEWGIGKIIAVERCGTIRVIFEGTNELSIAKGLKYLTKVEEKEGK' A
#
# COMPACT_ATOMS: atom_id res chain seq x y z
N MET A 1 -16.01 1.05 -3.13
CA MET A 1 -14.96 1.91 -2.53
C MET A 1 -13.84 0.99 -2.09
N ALA A 2 -12.66 1.05 -2.73
CA ALA A 2 -11.51 0.28 -2.26
C ALA A 2 -10.96 0.97 -1.01
N ILE A 3 -11.21 0.39 0.16
CA ILE A 3 -10.69 0.88 1.44
C ILE A 3 -9.38 0.13 1.68
N LEU A 4 -8.28 0.88 1.70
CA LEU A 4 -7.01 0.36 2.21
C LEU A 4 -7.08 0.34 3.74
N CYS A 5 -6.74 -0.80 4.32
CA CYS A 5 -6.64 -0.98 5.75
C CYS A 5 -5.19 -1.24 6.15
N GLU A 6 -4.88 -0.92 7.40
CA GLU A 6 -3.63 -1.34 8.03
C GLU A 6 -3.44 -2.86 7.91
N GLY A 7 -2.19 -3.28 7.69
CA GLY A 7 -1.82 -4.68 7.50
C GLY A 7 -1.97 -5.22 6.08
N GLN A 8 -2.63 -4.50 5.16
CA GLN A 8 -2.74 -4.93 3.77
C GLN A 8 -1.45 -4.73 2.97
N ASN A 9 -1.24 -5.62 2.01
CA ASN A 9 -0.15 -5.55 1.07
C ASN A 9 -0.56 -4.73 -0.16
N VAL A 10 0.31 -3.81 -0.56
CA VAL A 10 0.14 -2.90 -1.69
C VAL A 10 1.40 -2.89 -2.54
N ARG A 11 1.25 -2.54 -3.80
CA ARG A 11 2.34 -2.40 -4.77
C ARG A 11 2.33 -1.00 -5.32
N HIS A 12 3.51 -0.40 -5.47
CA HIS A 12 3.63 0.86 -6.17
C HIS A 12 3.62 0.61 -7.68
N ASN A 13 2.61 1.11 -8.40
CA ASN A 13 2.46 0.81 -9.83
C ASN A 13 3.57 1.49 -10.67
N LYS A 14 4.01 2.67 -10.24
CA LYS A 14 5.06 3.46 -10.91
C LYS A 14 6.49 3.03 -10.55
N LYS A 15 6.67 2.31 -9.44
CA LYS A 15 7.97 1.90 -8.91
C LYS A 15 7.91 0.43 -8.54
N ALA A 16 7.79 -0.40 -9.57
CA ALA A 16 7.74 -1.85 -9.40
C ALA A 16 9.01 -2.39 -8.70
N GLU A 17 10.14 -1.70 -8.83
CA GLU A 17 11.41 -1.98 -8.16
C GLU A 17 11.32 -1.93 -6.62
N TRP A 18 10.37 -1.18 -6.05
CA TRP A 18 10.15 -1.12 -4.60
C TRP A 18 9.52 -2.40 -4.05
N GLY A 19 8.99 -3.26 -4.93
CA GLY A 19 8.38 -4.52 -4.55
C GLY A 19 7.02 -4.35 -3.85
N ILE A 20 6.74 -5.28 -2.94
CA ILE A 20 5.54 -5.26 -2.10
C ILE A 20 5.79 -4.32 -0.93
N GLY A 21 4.82 -3.46 -0.65
CA GLY A 21 4.77 -2.66 0.55
C GLY A 21 3.60 -3.04 1.44
N LYS A 22 3.79 -2.92 2.74
CA LYS A 22 2.77 -3.20 3.75
C LYS A 22 2.26 -1.91 4.35
N ILE A 23 0.95 -1.74 4.40
CA ILE A 23 0.33 -0.58 5.04
C ILE A 23 0.51 -0.70 6.55
N ILE A 24 1.16 0.29 7.14
CA ILE A 24 1.40 0.34 8.60
C ILE A 24 0.45 1.30 9.32
N ALA A 25 -0.19 2.22 8.61
CA ALA A 25 -1.17 3.15 9.17
C ALA A 25 -2.02 3.79 8.07
N VAL A 26 -3.27 4.09 8.39
CA VAL A 26 -4.19 4.85 7.54
C VAL A 26 -4.82 5.97 8.36
N GLU A 27 -4.46 7.20 8.03
CA GLU A 27 -5.00 8.40 8.68
C GLU A 27 -6.37 8.77 8.11
N ARG A 28 -7.24 9.37 8.95
CA ARG A 28 -8.57 9.87 8.53
C ARG A 28 -8.54 10.86 7.36
N CYS A 29 -7.42 11.55 7.16
CA CYS A 29 -7.25 12.51 6.07
C CYS A 29 -6.97 11.83 4.70
N GLY A 30 -6.98 10.49 4.65
CA GLY A 30 -6.65 9.71 3.45
C GLY A 30 -5.16 9.55 3.21
N THR A 31 -4.33 9.86 4.21
CA THR A 31 -2.88 9.62 4.17
C THR A 31 -2.63 8.19 4.60
N ILE A 32 -1.91 7.43 3.78
CA ILE A 32 -1.58 6.03 4.01
C ILE A 32 -0.07 5.92 4.13
N ARG A 33 0.40 5.25 5.18
CA ARG A 33 1.81 4.95 5.42
C ARG A 33 2.07 3.51 5.01
N VAL A 34 3.04 3.32 4.14
CA VAL A 34 3.42 2.01 3.57
C VAL A 34 4.91 1.80 3.77
N ILE A 35 5.32 0.64 4.26
CA ILE A 35 6.72 0.24 4.27
C ILE A 35 6.95 -0.72 3.11
N PHE A 36 7.85 -0.38 2.19
CA PHE A 36 8.22 -1.24 1.07
C PHE A 36 9.32 -2.21 1.49
N GLU A 37 9.09 -3.52 1.34
CA GLU A 37 10.08 -4.53 1.74
C GLU A 37 11.27 -4.57 0.79
N GLY A 38 11.09 -4.21 -0.48
CA GLY A 38 12.17 -4.20 -1.48
C GLY A 38 13.25 -3.16 -1.22
N THR A 39 12.90 -2.04 -0.57
CA THR A 39 13.84 -0.95 -0.25
C THR A 39 13.97 -0.65 1.24
N ASN A 40 13.12 -1.27 2.08
CA ASN A 40 12.95 -0.94 3.49
C ASN A 40 12.61 0.56 3.74
N GLU A 41 12.08 1.26 2.73
CA GLU A 41 11.72 2.68 2.85
C GLU A 41 10.26 2.85 3.28
N LEU A 42 10.05 3.82 4.17
CA LEU A 42 8.72 4.31 4.52
C LEU A 42 8.23 5.29 3.45
N SER A 43 7.13 4.95 2.80
CA SER A 43 6.45 5.78 1.83
C SER A 43 5.14 6.31 2.40
N ILE A 44 4.89 7.61 2.19
CA ILE A 44 3.65 8.28 2.61
C ILE A 44 2.90 8.65 1.34
N ALA A 45 1.78 7.98 1.10
CA ALA A 45 0.94 8.23 -0.06
C ALA A 45 -0.38 8.86 0.37
N LYS A 46 -0.90 9.78 -0.44
CA LYS A 46 -2.22 10.35 -0.25
C LYS A 46 -3.19 9.66 -1.21
N GLY A 47 -3.95 8.70 -0.68
CA GLY A 47 -4.88 7.86 -1.42
C GLY A 47 -4.23 6.77 -2.29
N LEU A 48 -5.04 6.24 -3.21
CA LEU A 48 -4.78 5.04 -4.01
C LEU A 48 -4.19 5.30 -5.40
N LYS A 49 -3.90 6.56 -5.76
CA LYS A 49 -3.63 6.94 -7.16
C LYS A 49 -2.46 6.18 -7.80
N TYR A 50 -1.48 5.78 -7.00
CA TYR A 50 -0.29 5.04 -7.46
C TYR A 50 -0.05 3.73 -6.69
N LEU A 51 -0.96 3.40 -5.77
CA LEU A 51 -0.90 2.21 -4.93
C LEU A 51 -1.98 1.24 -5.38
N THR A 52 -1.58 0.04 -5.78
CA THR A 52 -2.49 -1.04 -6.11
C THR A 52 -2.49 -2.03 -4.96
N LYS A 53 -3.67 -2.33 -4.40
CA LYS A 53 -3.82 -3.41 -3.42
C LYS A 53 -3.38 -4.72 -4.08
N VAL A 54 -2.46 -5.43 -3.45
CA VAL A 54 -2.09 -6.78 -3.85
C VAL A 54 -3.04 -7.68 -3.08
N GLU A 55 -4.17 -8.01 -3.70
CA GLU A 55 -5.08 -8.96 -3.09
C GLU A 55 -4.40 -10.33 -3.05
N GLU A 56 -4.00 -10.76 -1.87
CA GLU A 56 -4.06 -12.19 -1.57
C GLU A 56 -5.53 -12.55 -1.73
N LYS A 57 -5.83 -13.37 -2.73
CA LYS A 57 -7.20 -13.68 -3.12
C LYS A 57 -8.03 -14.06 -1.89
N GLU A 58 -8.95 -13.20 -1.48
CA GLU A 58 -10.06 -13.64 -0.66
C GLU A 58 -10.97 -14.43 -1.59
N GLY A 59 -10.98 -15.74 -1.38
CA GLY A 59 -11.76 -16.67 -2.17
C GLY A 59 -13.24 -16.34 -2.11
N LYS A 60 -13.80 -16.14 -3.30
CA LYS A 60 -15.07 -16.67 -3.81
C LYS A 60 -16.33 -16.57 -2.93
#